data_AF-A0A804P995-F1
#
_entry.id   AF-A0A804P995-F1
#
_cell.length_a   1.000
_cell.length_b   1.000
_cell.length_c   1.000
_cell.angle_alpha   90.00
_cell.angle_beta   90.00
_cell.angle_gamma   90.00
#
_symmetry.space_group_name_H-M   'P 1'
#
loop_
_entity.id
_entity.type
_entity.pdbx_description
1 polymer ?
#
loop_
_entity_poly.entity_id
_entity_poly.type
_entity_poly.pdbx_seq_one_letter_code
_entity_poly.pdbx_strand_id
1 'polypeptide(L)'
;MAAMTAYKYQAQALMRDYLLADPLVPYTSVLIGIVLCKMAYDFTRILSSFYFKGYTLLTKIQRIEWNNRGMSSAHAIFITAVSLYLVMSTDLFSDRVKGPITFRYSIISTSALGVSVGYFITDLAMIFWLYPSLGGMEYVLHHTVSLVAIAYTMLSGEGQFYTYMVLISETTTPEINLRW
;
A
#
# COMPACT_ATOMS: atom_id res chain seq x y z
N MET A 1 -37.50 -9.64 21.31
CA MET A 1 -37.78 -9.14 19.95
C MET A 1 -36.68 -8.23 19.42
N ALA A 2 -36.32 -7.14 20.11
CA ALA A 2 -35.30 -6.18 19.65
C ALA A 2 -33.90 -6.78 19.33
N ALA A 3 -33.41 -7.71 20.16
CA ALA A 3 -32.10 -8.35 19.96
C ALA A 3 -32.03 -9.21 18.68
N MET A 4 -33.13 -9.85 18.33
CA MET A 4 -33.23 -10.71 17.14
C MET A 4 -33.29 -9.87 15.85
N THR A 5 -33.94 -8.70 15.93
CA THR A 5 -33.96 -7.71 14.85
C THR A 5 -32.59 -7.06 14.65
N ALA A 6 -31.89 -6.74 15.74
CA ALA A 6 -30.52 -6.21 15.69
C ALA A 6 -29.54 -7.23 15.09
N TYR A 7 -29.64 -8.50 15.48
CA TYR A 7 -28.84 -9.59 14.90
C TYR A 7 -29.12 -9.78 13.41
N LYS A 8 -30.40 -9.79 13.00
CA LYS A 8 -30.77 -9.86 11.57
C LYS A 8 -30.22 -8.67 10.78
N TYR A 9 -30.28 -7.46 11.33
CA TYR A 9 -29.75 -6.27 10.68
C TYR A 9 -28.22 -6.34 10.55
N GLN A 10 -27.51 -6.79 11.59
CA GLN A 10 -26.06 -7.02 11.53
C GLN A 10 -25.69 -8.11 10.50
N ALA A 11 -26.41 -9.23 10.49
CA ALA A 11 -26.17 -10.31 9.53
C ALA A 11 -26.49 -9.88 8.09
N GLN A 12 -27.52 -9.06 7.89
CA GLN A 12 -27.86 -8.51 6.57
C GLN A 12 -26.87 -7.44 6.13
N ALA A 13 -26.39 -6.57 7.02
CA ALA A 13 -25.34 -5.61 6.70
C ALA A 13 -24.04 -6.33 6.33
N LEU A 14 -23.62 -7.31 7.13
CA LEU A 14 -22.46 -8.16 6.85
C LEU A 14 -22.60 -8.89 5.52
N MET A 15 -23.76 -9.48 5.25
CA MET A 15 -24.01 -10.20 3.99
C MET A 15 -24.08 -9.25 2.80
N ARG A 16 -24.62 -8.04 2.97
CA ARG A 16 -24.68 -7.02 1.93
C ARG A 16 -23.28 -6.48 1.62
N ASP A 17 -22.46 -6.24 2.63
CA ASP A 17 -21.08 -5.80 2.46
C ASP A 17 -20.20 -6.93 1.88
N TYR A 18 -20.47 -8.19 2.19
CA TYR A 18 -19.82 -9.35 1.60
C TYR A 18 -20.24 -9.60 0.14
N LEU A 19 -21.51 -9.39 -0.20
CA LEU A 19 -22.06 -9.53 -1.56
C LEU A 19 -21.78 -8.31 -2.45
N LEU A 20 -21.64 -7.11 -1.86
CA LEU A 20 -21.33 -5.85 -2.57
C LEU A 20 -19.83 -5.51 -2.56
N ALA A 21 -19.02 -6.17 -1.73
CA ALA A 21 -17.58 -6.23 -1.92
C ALA A 21 -17.34 -7.02 -3.21
N ASP A 22 -17.33 -6.30 -4.34
CA ASP A 22 -17.03 -6.88 -5.63
C ASP A 22 -15.70 -7.64 -5.51
N PRO A 23 -15.71 -8.98 -5.65
CA PRO A 23 -14.51 -9.79 -5.46
C PRO A 23 -13.37 -9.36 -6.38
N LEU A 24 -13.65 -8.55 -7.41
CA LEU A 24 -12.67 -7.98 -8.32
C LEU A 24 -11.88 -6.80 -7.74
N VAL A 25 -12.41 -6.07 -6.75
CA VAL A 25 -11.77 -4.83 -6.24
C VAL A 25 -10.34 -5.06 -5.74
N PRO A 26 -10.06 -6.05 -4.88
CA PRO A 26 -8.70 -6.31 -4.42
C PRO A 26 -7.75 -6.65 -5.58
N TYR A 27 -8.14 -7.57 -6.47
CA TYR A 27 -7.28 -8.05 -7.55
C TYR A 27 -7.03 -6.98 -8.62
N THR A 28 -8.06 -6.23 -9.02
CA THR A 28 -7.92 -5.12 -9.96
C THR A 28 -7.04 -4.02 -9.38
N SER A 29 -7.16 -3.74 -8.09
CA SER A 29 -6.31 -2.75 -7.40
C SER A 29 -4.85 -3.18 -7.32
N VAL A 30 -4.56 -4.48 -7.14
CA VAL A 30 -3.19 -5.03 -7.24
C VAL A 30 -2.58 -4.79 -8.62
N LEU A 31 -3.34 -5.10 -9.68
CA LEU A 31 -2.88 -4.86 -11.05
C LEU A 31 -2.64 -3.37 -11.33
N ILE A 32 -3.54 -2.51 -10.85
CA ILE A 32 -3.37 -1.05 -10.90
C ILE A 32 -2.09 -0.64 -10.17
N GLY A 33 -1.83 -1.18 -8.98
CA GLY A 33 -0.61 -0.93 -8.21
C GLY A 33 0.66 -1.25 -8.99
N ILE A 34 0.72 -2.40 -9.66
CA ILE A 34 1.86 -2.81 -10.50
C ILE A 34 2.06 -1.81 -11.66
N VAL A 35 0.98 -1.41 -12.33
CA VAL A 35 1.04 -0.43 -13.43
C VAL A 35 1.50 0.93 -12.92
N LEU A 36 0.98 1.40 -11.79
CA LEU A 36 1.39 2.65 -11.16
C LEU A 36 2.87 2.62 -10.76
N CYS A 37 3.40 1.49 -10.30
CA CYS A 37 4.82 1.33 -10.02
C CYS A 37 5.66 1.53 -11.29
N LYS A 38 5.27 0.91 -12.41
CA LYS A 38 5.97 1.11 -13.68
C LYS A 38 5.92 2.57 -14.13
N MET A 39 4.77 3.21 -14.00
CA MET A 39 4.61 4.63 -14.32
C MET A 39 5.48 5.53 -13.44
N ALA A 40 5.50 5.30 -12.12
CA ALA A 40 6.30 6.06 -11.17
C ALA A 40 7.81 5.89 -11.41
N TYR A 41 8.24 4.67 -11.73
CA TYR A 41 9.62 4.38 -12.11
C TYR A 41 10.02 5.12 -13.40
N ASP A 42 9.20 5.05 -14.45
CA ASP A 42 9.47 5.73 -15.72
C ASP A 42 9.43 7.24 -15.58
N PHE A 43 8.47 7.76 -14.80
CA PHE A 43 8.37 9.19 -14.49
C PHE A 43 9.61 9.67 -13.76
N THR A 44 10.07 8.94 -12.73
CA THR A 44 11.32 9.23 -12.02
C THR A 44 12.48 9.27 -13.00
N ARG A 45 12.62 8.25 -13.85
CA ARG A 45 13.68 8.18 -14.86
C ARG A 45 13.68 9.39 -15.79
N ILE A 46 12.51 9.78 -16.29
CA ILE A 46 12.35 10.92 -17.21
C ILE A 46 12.70 12.21 -16.49
N LEU A 47 12.06 12.47 -15.34
CA LEU A 47 12.29 13.67 -14.53
C LEU A 47 13.77 13.80 -14.16
N SER A 48 14.39 12.72 -13.70
CA SER A 48 15.80 12.73 -13.31
C SER A 48 16.73 12.99 -14.48
N SER A 49 16.43 12.49 -15.67
CA SER A 49 17.22 12.79 -16.88
C SER A 49 17.21 14.26 -17.28
N PHE A 50 16.13 14.99 -16.99
CA PHE A 50 16.01 16.41 -17.32
C PHE A 50 16.56 17.34 -16.23
N TYR A 51 16.31 17.02 -14.96
CA TYR A 51 16.57 17.94 -13.86
C TYR A 51 17.86 17.63 -13.07
N PHE A 52 18.38 16.40 -13.14
CA PHE A 52 19.53 15.99 -12.35
C PHE A 52 20.72 15.67 -13.26
N LYS A 53 21.64 16.64 -13.40
CA LYS A 53 22.86 16.47 -14.22
C LYS A 53 23.71 15.26 -13.80
N GLY A 54 23.72 14.93 -12.51
CA GLY A 54 24.42 13.75 -11.99
C GLY A 54 23.82 12.42 -12.44
N TYR A 55 22.52 12.38 -12.77
CA TYR A 55 21.82 11.15 -13.14
C TYR A 55 22.38 10.49 -14.40
N THR A 56 22.85 11.27 -15.38
CA THR A 56 23.43 10.74 -16.62
C THR A 56 24.82 10.15 -16.43
N LEU A 57 25.53 10.53 -15.35
CA LEU A 57 26.84 10.04 -14.99
C LEU A 57 26.79 8.71 -14.21
N LEU A 58 25.61 8.32 -13.75
CA LEU A 58 25.41 7.11 -12.97
C LEU A 58 25.59 5.85 -13.83
N THR A 59 26.18 4.83 -13.21
CA THR A 59 26.24 3.48 -13.78
C THR A 59 24.82 2.92 -14.00
N LYS A 60 24.71 1.87 -14.81
CA LYS A 60 23.41 1.23 -15.08
C LYS A 60 22.73 0.79 -13.78
N ILE A 61 23.47 0.20 -12.84
CA ILE A 61 22.90 -0.31 -11.60
C ILE A 61 22.45 0.83 -10.66
N GLN A 62 23.25 1.89 -10.55
CA GLN A 62 22.89 3.08 -9.76
C GLN A 62 21.64 3.78 -10.32
N ARG A 63 21.46 3.82 -11.65
CA ARG A 63 20.23 4.37 -12.24
C ARG A 63 19.01 3.51 -11.91
N ILE A 64 19.16 2.19 -11.89
CA ILE A 64 18.07 1.30 -11.51
C ILE A 64 17.71 1.52 -10.04
N GLU A 65 18.70 1.58 -9.16
CA GLU A 65 18.50 1.89 -7.74
C GLU A 65 17.82 3.25 -7.55
N TRP A 66 18.32 4.30 -8.19
CA TRP A 66 17.76 5.65 -8.15
C TRP A 66 16.28 5.67 -8.58
N ASN A 67 15.96 5.02 -9.70
CA ASN A 67 14.59 4.97 -10.19
C ASN A 67 13.68 4.13 -9.26
N ASN A 68 14.22 3.08 -8.63
CA ASN A 68 13.52 2.29 -7.63
C ASN A 68 13.21 3.12 -6.36
N ARG A 69 14.15 3.95 -5.92
CA ARG A 69 13.97 4.91 -4.81
C ARG A 69 12.90 5.95 -5.14
N GLY A 70 12.83 6.43 -6.38
CA GLY A 70 11.74 7.33 -6.79
C GLY A 70 10.37 6.65 -6.79
N MET A 71 10.29 5.41 -7.28
CA MET A 71 9.06 4.61 -7.25
C MET A 71 8.57 4.36 -5.83
N SER A 72 9.45 3.89 -4.93
CA SER A 72 9.12 3.67 -3.51
C SER A 72 8.73 4.95 -2.79
N SER A 73 9.40 6.07 -3.07
CA SER A 73 9.01 7.38 -2.52
C SER A 73 7.62 7.81 -2.96
N ALA A 74 7.26 7.59 -4.24
CA ALA A 74 5.93 7.89 -4.75
C ALA A 74 4.85 7.04 -4.06
N HIS A 75 5.10 5.74 -3.89
CA HIS A 75 4.21 4.85 -3.14
C HIS A 75 4.05 5.31 -1.69
N ALA A 76 5.16 5.59 -1.01
CA ALA A 76 5.17 6.01 0.39
C ALA A 76 4.35 7.29 0.61
N ILE A 77 4.49 8.29 -0.26
CA ILE A 77 3.68 9.52 -0.21
C ILE A 77 2.19 9.18 -0.39
N PHE A 78 1.85 8.36 -1.39
CA PHE A 78 0.48 7.94 -1.65
C PHE A 78 -0.14 7.24 -0.44
N ILE A 79 0.51 6.19 0.08
CA ILE A 79 -0.09 5.38 1.13
C ILE A 79 -0.13 6.13 2.46
N THR A 80 0.86 6.98 2.76
CA THR A 80 0.83 7.86 3.93
C THR A 80 -0.36 8.82 3.86
N ALA A 81 -0.57 9.50 2.72
CA ALA A 81 -1.67 10.43 2.55
C ALA A 81 -3.04 9.75 2.68
N VAL A 82 -3.20 8.58 2.05
CA VAL A 82 -4.45 7.80 2.16
C VAL A 82 -4.65 7.29 3.58
N SER A 83 -3.60 6.84 4.27
CA SER A 83 -3.69 6.38 5.66
C SER A 83 -4.16 7.49 6.59
N LEU A 84 -3.54 8.68 6.50
CA LEU A 84 -3.95 9.84 7.27
C LEU A 84 -5.39 10.26 6.98
N TYR A 85 -5.79 10.26 5.71
CA TYR A 85 -7.16 10.56 5.31
C TYR A 85 -8.15 9.56 5.93
N LEU A 86 -7.93 8.26 5.77
CA LEU A 86 -8.84 7.23 6.28
C LEU A 86 -8.90 7.23 7.81
N VAL A 87 -7.76 7.31 8.49
CA VAL A 87 -7.66 7.23 9.95
C VAL A 87 -8.16 8.51 10.63
N MET A 88 -7.80 9.69 10.12
CA MET A 88 -8.03 10.96 10.82
C MET A 88 -9.23 11.74 10.28
N SER A 89 -9.56 11.59 8.99
CA SER A 89 -10.55 12.43 8.32
C SER A 89 -11.87 11.73 8.00
N THR A 90 -11.94 10.40 8.06
CA THR A 90 -13.17 9.65 7.80
C THR A 90 -13.76 9.03 9.07
N ASP A 91 -15.07 8.74 9.03
CA ASP A 91 -15.74 8.01 10.11
C ASP A 91 -15.45 6.50 10.10
N LEU A 92 -14.69 5.97 9.12
CA LEU A 92 -14.45 4.53 8.96
C LEU A 92 -13.91 3.88 10.25
N PHE A 93 -13.01 4.58 10.93
CA PHE A 93 -12.35 4.13 12.15
C PHE A 93 -12.73 4.94 13.40
N SER A 94 -13.84 5.70 13.32
CA SER A 94 -14.33 6.55 14.41
C SER A 94 -15.02 5.74 15.52
N ASP A 95 -14.88 6.18 16.77
CA ASP A 95 -15.59 5.60 17.93
C ASP A 95 -17.12 5.73 17.86
N ARG A 96 -17.62 6.58 16.95
CA ARG A 96 -19.06 6.78 16.72
C ARG A 96 -19.71 5.58 16.02
N VAL A 97 -18.94 4.82 15.23
CA VAL A 97 -19.43 3.63 14.54
C VAL A 97 -19.47 2.47 15.54
N LYS A 98 -20.55 1.68 15.51
CA LYS A 98 -20.70 0.52 16.40
C LYS A 98 -19.99 -0.72 15.85
N GLY A 99 -19.50 -1.57 16.74
CA GLY A 99 -18.83 -2.82 16.40
C GLY A 99 -17.31 -2.73 16.52
N PRO A 100 -16.59 -3.87 16.44
CA PRO A 100 -15.13 -3.91 16.60
C PRO A 100 -14.40 -3.18 15.46
N ILE A 101 -13.43 -2.31 15.79
CA ILE A 101 -12.63 -1.55 14.81
C ILE A 101 -11.80 -2.45 13.88
N THR A 102 -11.47 -3.66 14.34
CA THR A 102 -10.70 -4.66 13.59
C THR A 102 -11.44 -5.26 12.41
N PHE A 103 -12.77 -5.14 12.33
CA PHE A 103 -13.57 -5.70 11.22
C PHE A 103 -14.18 -4.60 10.33
N ARG A 104 -13.61 -3.39 10.38
CA ARG A 104 -14.09 -2.26 9.60
C ARG A 104 -13.20 -2.06 8.39
N TYR A 105 -13.83 -2.00 7.22
CA TYR A 105 -13.19 -1.73 5.95
C TYR A 105 -14.19 -1.07 5.00
N SER A 106 -13.68 -0.58 3.88
CA SER A 106 -14.45 0.02 2.80
C SER A 106 -13.83 -0.37 1.45
N ILE A 107 -14.55 -0.16 0.35
CA ILE A 107 -14.00 -0.36 -0.99
C ILE A 107 -12.74 0.50 -1.20
N ILE A 108 -12.77 1.77 -0.78
CA ILE A 108 -11.65 2.70 -0.94
C ILE A 108 -10.41 2.21 -0.17
N SER A 109 -10.61 1.76 1.07
CA SER A 109 -9.51 1.27 1.89
C SER A 109 -8.95 -0.05 1.36
N THR A 110 -9.81 -1.02 1.03
CA THR A 110 -9.37 -2.26 0.38
C THR A 110 -8.64 -2.01 -0.94
N SER A 111 -9.11 -1.06 -1.78
CA SER A 111 -8.41 -0.68 -3.01
C SER A 111 -7.03 -0.08 -2.74
N ALA A 112 -6.89 0.81 -1.75
CA ALA A 112 -5.61 1.41 -1.41
C ALA A 112 -4.59 0.37 -0.89
N LEU A 113 -5.05 -0.60 -0.10
CA LEU A 113 -4.21 -1.74 0.29
C LEU A 113 -3.84 -2.60 -0.92
N GLY A 114 -4.75 -2.79 -1.89
CA GLY A 114 -4.44 -3.50 -3.14
C GLY A 114 -3.38 -2.82 -3.99
N VAL A 115 -3.46 -1.50 -4.14
CA VAL A 115 -2.38 -0.72 -4.78
C VAL A 115 -1.05 -0.95 -4.05
N SER A 116 -1.07 -1.00 -2.72
CA SER A 116 0.12 -1.24 -1.89
C SER A 116 0.66 -2.66 -2.06
N VAL A 117 -0.20 -3.69 -2.09
CA VAL A 117 0.21 -5.07 -2.39
C VAL A 117 0.91 -5.13 -3.76
N GLY A 118 0.35 -4.48 -4.78
CA GLY A 118 0.98 -4.40 -6.11
C GLY A 118 2.37 -3.76 -6.08
N TYR A 119 2.54 -2.72 -5.27
CA TYR A 119 3.84 -2.11 -5.00
C TYR A 119 4.80 -3.08 -4.32
N PHE A 120 4.44 -3.67 -3.19
CA PHE A 120 5.32 -4.58 -2.45
C PHE A 120 5.72 -5.81 -3.28
N ILE A 121 4.84 -6.33 -4.14
CA ILE A 121 5.18 -7.40 -5.10
C ILE A 121 6.24 -6.91 -6.08
N THR A 122 6.03 -5.73 -6.67
CA THR A 122 6.94 -5.17 -7.68
C THR A 122 8.33 -4.91 -7.06
N ASP A 123 8.38 -4.27 -5.90
CA ASP A 123 9.63 -3.90 -5.24
C ASP A 123 10.38 -5.15 -4.74
N LEU A 124 9.67 -6.11 -4.14
CA LEU A 124 10.26 -7.38 -3.73
C LEU A 124 10.82 -8.18 -4.92
N ALA A 125 10.11 -8.20 -6.05
CA ALA A 125 10.60 -8.83 -7.27
C ALA A 125 11.88 -8.15 -7.79
N MET A 126 11.95 -6.81 -7.74
CA MET A 126 13.16 -6.06 -8.11
C MET A 126 14.32 -6.33 -7.16
N ILE A 127 14.07 -6.34 -5.84
CA ILE A 127 15.07 -6.67 -4.81
C ILE A 127 15.65 -8.06 -5.07
N PHE A 128 14.82 -9.09 -5.31
CA PHE A 128 15.31 -10.43 -5.60
C PHE A 128 16.09 -10.50 -6.92
N TRP A 129 15.62 -9.83 -7.97
CA TRP A 129 16.26 -9.87 -9.28
C TRP A 129 17.64 -9.20 -9.29
N LEU A 130 17.81 -8.17 -8.46
CA LEU A 130 19.02 -7.34 -8.45
C LEU A 130 19.84 -7.52 -7.16
N TYR A 131 19.48 -8.50 -6.32
CA TYR A 131 20.15 -8.77 -5.05
C TYR A 131 21.66 -9.00 -5.26
N PRO A 132 22.55 -8.41 -4.43
CA PRO A 132 22.29 -7.54 -3.28
C PRO A 132 22.30 -6.03 -3.60
N SER A 133 22.18 -5.65 -4.88
CA SER A 133 22.42 -4.26 -5.34
C SER A 133 21.32 -3.27 -4.97
N LEU A 134 20.12 -3.73 -4.60
CA LEU A 134 18.98 -2.89 -4.20
C LEU A 134 18.67 -2.94 -2.70
N GLY A 135 19.50 -3.62 -1.90
CA GLY A 135 19.32 -3.76 -0.46
C GLY A 135 19.83 -5.09 0.08
N GLY A 136 20.04 -5.14 1.40
CA GLY A 136 20.44 -6.35 2.10
C GLY A 136 19.27 -7.27 2.46
N MET A 137 19.54 -8.29 3.27
CA MET A 137 18.55 -9.28 3.70
C MET A 137 17.43 -8.65 4.55
N GLU A 138 17.73 -7.55 5.25
CA GLU A 138 16.76 -6.75 5.98
C GLU A 138 15.63 -6.22 5.08
N TYR A 139 15.94 -5.82 3.85
CA TYR A 139 14.94 -5.39 2.87
C TYR A 139 14.06 -6.54 2.42
N VAL A 140 14.65 -7.71 2.16
CA VAL A 140 13.91 -8.92 1.76
C VAL A 140 12.93 -9.33 2.86
N LEU A 141 13.40 -9.40 4.11
CA LEU A 141 12.56 -9.77 5.25
C LEU A 141 11.46 -8.75 5.50
N HIS A 142 11.80 -7.46 5.51
CA HIS A 142 10.83 -6.38 5.69
C HIS A 142 9.74 -6.44 4.62
N HIS A 143 10.10 -6.47 3.33
CA HIS A 143 9.12 -6.48 2.24
C HIS A 143 8.28 -7.75 2.23
N THR A 144 8.85 -8.91 2.58
CA THR A 144 8.10 -10.17 2.64
C THR A 144 7.06 -10.14 3.76
N VAL A 145 7.45 -9.73 4.96
CA VAL A 145 6.53 -9.65 6.11
C VAL A 145 5.45 -8.60 5.86
N SER A 146 5.84 -7.42 5.37
CA SER A 146 4.91 -6.37 4.99
C SER A 146 3.93 -6.84 3.93
N LEU A 147 4.39 -7.50 2.86
CA LEU A 147 3.54 -8.03 1.78
C LEU A 147 2.50 -9.02 2.32
N VAL A 148 2.90 -9.98 3.16
CA VAL A 148 1.98 -10.96 3.74
C VAL A 148 0.94 -10.26 4.62
N ALA A 149 1.37 -9.31 5.47
CA ALA A 149 0.48 -8.60 6.38
C ALA A 149 -0.56 -7.75 5.63
N ILE A 150 -0.13 -6.93 4.66
CA ILE A 150 -1.04 -6.08 3.89
C ILE A 150 -1.95 -6.90 2.97
N ALA A 151 -1.46 -8.00 2.38
CA ALA A 151 -2.28 -8.86 1.53
C ALA A 151 -3.36 -9.57 2.36
N TYR A 152 -3.00 -10.08 3.55
CA TYR A 152 -3.96 -10.66 4.48
C TYR A 152 -5.04 -9.64 4.88
N THR A 153 -4.63 -8.44 5.29
CA THR A 153 -5.53 -7.35 5.71
C THR A 153 -6.47 -6.91 4.57
N MET A 154 -5.94 -6.85 3.34
CA MET A 154 -6.72 -6.53 2.14
C MET A 154 -7.78 -7.59 1.84
N LEU A 155 -7.39 -8.87 1.84
CA LEU A 155 -8.26 -9.98 1.43
C LEU A 155 -9.30 -10.35 2.48
N SER A 156 -8.95 -10.26 3.77
CA SER A 156 -9.86 -10.56 4.86
C SER A 156 -10.75 -9.38 5.25
N GLY A 157 -10.33 -8.15 4.97
CA GLY A 157 -10.96 -6.94 5.51
C GLY A 157 -10.69 -6.74 7.01
N GLU A 158 -9.87 -7.60 7.63
CA GLU A 158 -9.57 -7.55 9.05
C GLU A 158 -8.29 -6.75 9.33
N GLY A 159 -8.27 -6.01 10.44
CA GLY A 159 -7.10 -5.29 10.93
C GLY A 159 -6.73 -4.02 10.16
N GLN A 160 -7.56 -3.55 9.20
CA GLN A 160 -7.21 -2.40 8.33
C GLN A 160 -6.80 -1.16 9.11
N PHE A 161 -7.47 -0.84 10.23
CA PHE A 161 -7.08 0.29 11.08
C PHE A 161 -5.60 0.25 11.51
N TYR A 162 -5.16 -0.88 12.06
CA TYR A 162 -3.78 -1.04 12.52
C TYR A 162 -2.80 -1.06 11.37
N THR A 163 -3.17 -1.69 10.25
CA THR A 163 -2.36 -1.67 9.02
C THR A 163 -2.15 -0.24 8.53
N TYR A 164 -3.19 0.60 8.50
CA TYR A 164 -3.04 2.02 8.15
C TYR A 164 -2.24 2.83 9.16
N MET A 165 -2.40 2.56 10.45
CA MET A 165 -1.56 3.21 11.48
C MET A 165 -0.07 2.90 11.26
N VAL A 166 0.27 1.66 10.90
CA VAL A 166 1.65 1.29 10.56
C VAL A 166 2.07 1.95 9.25
N LEU A 167 1.22 1.96 8.21
CA LEU A 167 1.56 2.54 6.90
C LEU A 167 1.80 4.07 6.94
N ILE A 168 1.38 4.78 8.00
CA ILE A 168 1.80 6.17 8.21
C ILE A 168 3.33 6.28 8.36
N SER A 169 4.01 5.25 8.90
CA SER A 169 5.47 5.27 9.05
C SER A 169 6.23 5.23 7.73
N GLU A 170 5.58 4.85 6.62
CA GLU A 170 6.15 4.95 5.28
C GLU A 170 6.52 6.40 4.92
N THR A 171 5.99 7.41 5.64
CA THR A 171 6.42 8.81 5.47
C THR A 171 7.94 9.02 5.61
N THR A 172 8.64 8.10 6.28
CA THR A 172 10.10 8.14 6.42
C THR A 172 10.85 7.66 5.18
N THR A 173 10.21 6.87 4.31
CA THR A 173 10.81 6.26 3.12
C THR A 173 11.35 7.32 2.13
N PRO A 174 10.59 8.38 1.76
CA PRO A 174 11.12 9.46 0.93
C PRO A 174 12.34 10.15 1.54
N GLU A 175 12.35 10.38 2.85
CA GLU A 175 13.46 11.04 3.55
C GLU A 175 14.73 10.18 3.52
N ILE A 176 14.58 8.86 3.72
CA ILE A 176 15.69 7.91 3.63
C ILE A 176 16.23 7.85 2.19
N ASN A 177 15.34 7.86 1.21
CA ASN A 177 15.70 7.82 -0.21
C ASN A 177 16.44 9.07 -0.70
N LEU A 178 16.15 10.24 -0.13
CA LEU A 178 16.81 11.51 -0.48
C LEU A 178 18.22 11.67 0.10
N ARG A 179 18.71 10.74 0.94
CA ARG A 179 20.09 10.78 1.48
C ARG A 179 21.15 10.38 0.45
N TRP A 180 20.71 9.88 -0.69
CA TRP A 180 21.54 9.40 -1.79
C TRP A 180 22.02 10.56 -2.67
#